data_AF-A0A3G7TLP6-F1
#
_entry.id   AF-A0A3G7TLP6-F1
#
_cell.length_a   1.000
_cell.length_b   1.000
_cell.length_c   1.000
_cell.angle_alpha   90.00
_cell.angle_beta   90.00
_cell.angle_gamma   90.00
#
_symmetry.space_group_name_H-M   'P 1'
#
loop_
_entity.id
_entity.type
_entity.pdbx_description
1 polymer ?
#
loop_
_entity_poly.entity_id
_entity_poly.type
_entity_poly.pdbx_seq_one_letter_code
_entity_poly.pdbx_strand_id
1 'polypeptide(L)' 'MSLTPEEQQVREIKRNEIVKCIDMQVRRDFDFMRAKQYWGKVLEETPIEVLAEALSLTLASGRYQMKPRCQCQCCRHC' A
#
# COMPACT_ATOMS: atom_id res chain seq x y z
N MET A 1 8.55 -23.71 11.88
CA MET A 1 8.54 -24.29 10.52
C MET A 1 8.84 -23.15 9.57
N SER A 2 9.89 -23.25 8.77
CA SER A 2 10.24 -22.24 7.77
C SER A 2 9.36 -22.43 6.53
N LEU A 3 8.92 -21.34 5.91
CA LEU A 3 8.11 -21.38 4.69
C LEU A 3 8.89 -22.03 3.54
N THR A 4 8.19 -22.70 2.64
CA THR A 4 8.80 -23.17 1.39
C THR A 4 9.15 -21.96 0.50
N PRO A 5 10.09 -22.12 -0.45
CA PRO A 5 10.44 -21.03 -1.38
C PRO A 5 9.23 -20.49 -2.18
N GLU A 6 8.29 -21.37 -2.51
CA GLU A 6 7.06 -21.02 -3.25
C GLU A 6 6.10 -20.20 -2.38
N GLU A 7 5.90 -20.60 -1.12
CA GLU A 7 5.10 -19.85 -0.15
C GLU A 7 5.71 -18.49 0.12
N GLN A 8 7.04 -18.42 0.23
CA GLN A 8 7.78 -17.17 0.40
C GLN A 8 7.58 -16.22 -0.79
N GLN A 9 7.61 -16.75 -2.02
CA GLN A 9 7.39 -15.97 -3.23
C GLN A 9 5.96 -15.43 -3.31
N VAL A 10 4.95 -16.27 -3.04
CA VAL A 10 3.55 -15.83 -3.00
C VAL A 10 3.33 -14.76 -1.94
N ARG A 11 3.94 -14.94 -0.76
CA ARG A 11 3.91 -13.96 0.34
C ARG A 11 4.49 -12.62 -0.09
N GLU A 12 5.63 -12.64 -0.78
CA GLU A 12 6.28 -11.43 -1.27
C GLU A 12 5.45 -10.70 -2.34
N ILE A 13 4.85 -11.43 -3.27
CA ILE A 13 3.96 -10.88 -4.30
C ILE A 13 2.77 -10.16 -3.62
N LYS A 14 2.07 -10.86 -2.72
CA LYS A 14 0.93 -10.28 -1.98
C LYS A 14 1.32 -9.04 -1.20
N ARG A 15 2.45 -9.08 -0.48
CA ARG A 15 2.99 -7.91 0.24
C ARG A 15 3.21 -6.73 -0.71
N ASN A 16 3.86 -6.96 -1.84
CA ASN A 16 4.19 -5.90 -2.81
C ASN A 16 2.94 -5.29 -3.45
N GLU A 17 1.89 -6.09 -3.69
CA GLU A 17 0.59 -5.61 -4.18
C GLU A 17 -0.08 -4.68 -3.15
N ILE A 18 -0.08 -5.06 -1.87
CA ILE A 18 -0.63 -4.25 -0.78
C ILE A 18 0.13 -2.92 -0.65
N VAL A 19 1.47 -2.96 -0.69
CA VAL A 19 2.31 -1.75 -0.66
C VAL A 19 1.95 -0.79 -1.81
N LYS A 20 1.74 -1.31 -3.03
CA LYS A 20 1.32 -0.51 -4.18
C LYS A 20 -0.07 0.10 -3.97
N CYS A 21 -1.02 -0.65 -3.41
CA CYS A 21 -2.36 -0.14 -3.15
C CYS A 21 -2.34 1.00 -2.11
N ILE A 22 -1.57 0.86 -1.03
CA ILE A 22 -1.39 1.93 -0.04
C ILE A 22 -0.81 3.19 -0.68
N ASP A 23 0.20 3.05 -1.55
CA ASP A 23 0.82 4.16 -2.28
C ASP A 23 -0.20 4.89 -3.19
N MET A 24 -1.04 4.15 -3.90
CA MET A 24 -2.15 4.73 -4.70
C MET A 24 -3.17 5.47 -3.83
N GLN A 25 -3.53 4.91 -2.68
CA GLN A 25 -4.48 5.55 -1.76
C GLN A 25 -3.92 6.83 -1.14
N VAL A 26 -2.63 6.84 -0.76
CA VAL A 26 -1.92 8.04 -0.29
C VAL A 26 -1.93 9.15 -1.35
N ARG A 27 -1.73 8.79 -2.62
CA ARG A 27 -1.76 9.75 -3.74
C ARG A 27 -3.16 10.19 -4.16
N ARG A 28 -4.21 9.60 -3.57
CA ARG A 28 -5.62 9.79 -3.95
C ARG A 28 -5.95 9.29 -5.36
N ASP A 29 -5.15 8.37 -5.90
CA ASP A 29 -5.42 7.66 -7.15
C ASP A 29 -6.47 6.54 -6.97
N PHE A 30 -6.85 6.30 -5.71
CA PHE A 30 -7.77 5.25 -5.29
C PHE A 30 -8.93 5.86 -4.50
N ASP A 31 -10.11 5.95 -5.12
CA ASP A 31 -11.30 6.52 -4.48
C ASP A 31 -11.79 5.66 -3.30
N PHE A 32 -12.59 6.28 -2.42
CA PHE A 32 -13.06 5.64 -1.20
C PHE A 32 -13.84 4.35 -1.45
N MET A 33 -14.68 4.28 -2.50
CA MET A 33 -15.54 3.12 -2.74
C MET A 33 -14.70 1.93 -3.22
N ARG A 34 -13.77 2.17 -4.14
CA ARG A 34 -12.80 1.15 -4.59
C ARG A 34 -11.88 0.71 -3.45
N ALA A 35 -11.43 1.65 -2.62
CA ALA A 35 -10.63 1.35 -1.44
C ALA A 35 -11.38 0.45 -0.47
N LYS A 36 -12.63 0.78 -0.15
CA LYS A 36 -13.46 -0.03 0.76
C LYS A 36 -13.64 -1.47 0.24
N GLN A 37 -13.93 -1.63 -1.05
CA GLN A 37 -14.10 -2.95 -1.66
C GLN A 37 -12.80 -3.76 -1.67
N TYR A 38 -11.68 -3.14 -2.03
CA TYR A 38 -10.37 -3.78 -2.05
C TYR A 38 -9.96 -4.24 -0.65
N TRP A 39 -10.03 -3.34 0.33
CA TRP A 39 -9.63 -3.66 1.70
C TRP A 39 -10.53 -4.71 2.35
N GLY A 40 -11.83 -4.76 1.99
CA GLY A 40 -12.71 -5.84 2.42
C GLY A 40 -12.16 -7.23 2.04
N LYS A 41 -11.82 -7.42 0.77
CA LYS A 41 -11.23 -8.69 0.29
C LYS A 41 -9.85 -8.95 0.88
N VAL A 42 -8.99 -7.94 0.91
CA VAL A 42 -7.62 -8.09 1.40
C VAL A 42 -7.60 -8.52 2.88
N LEU A 43 -8.47 -7.96 3.71
CA LEU A 43 -8.57 -8.32 5.12
C LEU A 43 -9.13 -9.73 5.34
N GLU A 44 -9.97 -10.23 4.43
CA GLU A 44 -10.50 -11.61 4.48
C GLU A 44 -9.46 -12.65 4.03
N GLU A 45 -8.66 -12.34 3.00
CA GLU A 45 -7.82 -13.33 2.30
C GLU A 45 -6.33 -13.29 2.65
N THR A 46 -5.86 -12.24 3.33
CA THR A 46 -4.43 -12.03 3.55
C THR A 46 -4.03 -12.39 4.98
N PRO A 47 -2.98 -13.21 5.18
CA PRO A 47 -2.43 -13.46 6.51
C PRO A 47 -2.01 -12.16 7.20
N ILE A 48 -2.29 -12.05 8.50
CA ILE A 48 -2.08 -10.83 9.28
C ILE A 48 -0.61 -10.38 9.29
N GLU A 49 0.33 -11.33 9.21
CA GLU A 49 1.76 -11.05 9.20
C GLU A 49 2.19 -10.34 7.91
N VAL A 50 1.53 -10.65 6.78
CA VAL A 50 1.80 -10.01 5.48
C VAL A 50 1.26 -8.58 5.48
N LEU A 51 0.06 -8.39 6.05
CA LEU A 51 -0.53 -7.07 6.25
C LEU A 51 0.35 -6.21 7.16
N ALA A 52 0.78 -6.75 8.30
CA ALA A 52 1.65 -6.06 9.25
C ALA A 52 2.99 -5.66 8.62
N GLU A 53 3.60 -6.52 7.81
CA GLU A 53 4.84 -6.19 7.11
C GLU A 53 4.62 -5.08 6.07
N ALA A 54 3.59 -5.18 5.24
CA ALA A 54 3.29 -4.16 4.22
C ALA A 54 2.99 -2.79 4.85
N LEU A 55 2.22 -2.76 5.94
CA LEU A 55 1.96 -1.55 6.72
C LEU A 55 3.26 -1.00 7.34
N SER A 56 4.08 -1.86 7.93
CA SER A 56 5.35 -1.43 8.53
C SER A 56 6.28 -0.81 7.49
N LEU A 57 6.42 -1.43 6.31
CA LEU A 57 7.23 -0.90 5.21
C LEU A 57 6.72 0.46 4.72
N THR A 58 5.41 0.58 4.50
CA THR A 58 4.81 1.81 3.97
C THR A 58 4.85 2.96 4.99
N LEU A 59 4.53 2.70 6.26
CA LEU A 59 4.58 3.70 7.33
C LEU A 59 6.01 4.08 7.72
N ALA A 60 6.97 3.17 7.67
CA ALA A 60 8.38 3.52 7.90
C ALA A 60 8.96 4.37 6.77
N SER A 61 8.45 4.23 5.53
CA SER A 61 8.96 4.97 4.38
C SER A 61 8.63 6.47 4.37
N GLY A 62 7.71 6.94 5.23
CA GLY A 62 7.28 8.34 5.27
C GLY A 62 6.47 8.81 4.05
N ARG A 63 6.15 7.93 3.08
CA ARG A 63 5.46 8.31 1.84
C ARG A 63 4.08 8.96 2.07
N TYR A 64 3.36 8.57 3.12
CA TYR A 64 2.09 9.19 3.50
C TYR A 64 2.21 10.67 3.90
N GLN A 65 3.43 11.14 4.19
CA GLN A 65 3.72 12.53 4.51
C GLN A 65 4.13 13.35 3.28
N MET A 66 4.37 12.71 2.12
CA MET A 66 4.69 13.42 0.90
C MET A 66 3.47 14.24 0.46
N LYS A 67 3.56 15.56 0.62
CA LYS A 67 2.59 16.47 0.03
C LYS A 67 2.64 16.29 -1.50
N PRO A 68 1.49 16.25 -2.19
CA PRO A 68 1.47 16.33 -3.64
C PRO A 68 2.31 17.55 -4.04
N ARG A 69 3.34 17.34 -4.87
CA ARG A 69 4.08 18.48 -5.43
C ARG A 69 3.05 19.33 -6.15
N CYS A 70 2.94 20.61 -5.81
CA CYS A 70 2.07 21.54 -6.53
C CYS A 70 2.44 21.45 -8.02
N GLN A 71 1.61 20.78 -8.82
CA GLN A 71 1.77 20.65 -10.26
C GLN A 71 1.04 21.77 -11.01
N CYS A 72 0.48 22.78 -10.31
CA CYS A 72 0.03 23.95 -11.03
C CYS A 72 1.25 24.75 -11.48
N GLN A 73 1.41 24.90 -12.80
CA GLN A 73 2.33 25.88 -13.38
C GLN A 73 2.03 27.32 -12.91
N CYS A 74 0.84 27.56 -12.33
CA CYS A 74 0.35 28.84 -11.88
C CYS A 74 0.77 29.25 -10.45
N CYS A 75 1.17 28.31 -9.58
CA CYS A 75 1.43 28.59 -8.17
C CYS A 75 2.87 28.20 -7.79
N ARG A 76 3.81 29.12 -7.99
CA ARG A 76 5.21 29.02 -7.53
C ARG A 76 5.40 29.23 -6.02
N HIS A 77 4.35 29.10 -5.21
CA HIS A 77 4.45 29.22 -3.76
C HIS A 77 3.85 27.96 -3.12
N CYS A 78 4.73 27.19 -2.47
CA CYS A 78 4.37 26.19 -1.48
C CYS A 78 4.33 26.85 -0.10
#